data_AF-A0A7K8I9F2-F1
#
_entry.id   AF-A0A7K8I9F2-F1
#
_cell.length_a   1.000
_cell.length_b   1.000
_cell.length_c   1.000
_cell.angle_alpha   90.00
_cell.angle_beta   90.00
_cell.angle_gamma   90.00
#
_symmetry.space_group_name_H-M   'P 1'
#
loop_
_entity.id
_entity.type
_entity.pdbx_description
1 polymer ?
#
loop_
_entity_poly.entity_id
_entity_poly.type
_entity_poly.pdbx_seq_one_letter_code
_entity_poly.pdbx_strand_id
1 'polypeptide(L)'
;MPRAAPVCELVPWTVVSVLSVSNCPSCCHLPDCDCIWTDWIDVSYPNASDRNGGDYETFENILKNNSDWVCAKAENISCRAEKFPNTSIADLGQKVECDVNVGLICNNKDQQIGGIIPMPVCLNYEISICCTPNRPECLPTPSTTSTSTSTPSSTTSSVSSTTVSTTAPTPTAGETPSSTTPTTITTTTMPPSTTTSS
;
A
#
# COMPACT_ATOMS: atom_id res chain seq x y z
N MET A 1 -38.85 -29.55 -5.29
CA MET A 1 -39.63 -28.37 -4.86
C MET A 1 -38.69 -27.18 -4.84
N PRO A 2 -38.84 -26.17 -5.71
CA PRO A 2 -38.01 -24.97 -5.63
C PRO A 2 -38.48 -24.11 -4.46
N ARG A 3 -37.54 -23.76 -3.59
CA ARG A 3 -37.74 -22.88 -2.43
C ARG A 3 -37.94 -21.46 -2.96
N ALA A 4 -39.07 -20.83 -2.62
CA ALA A 4 -39.40 -19.48 -3.06
C ALA A 4 -38.33 -18.49 -2.59
N ALA A 5 -37.85 -17.64 -3.50
CA ALA A 5 -37.06 -16.47 -3.16
C ALA A 5 -37.96 -15.44 -2.45
N PRO A 6 -37.48 -14.75 -1.39
CA PRO A 6 -38.28 -13.73 -0.74
C PRO A 6 -38.44 -12.53 -1.69
N VAL A 7 -39.69 -12.16 -1.97
CA VAL A 7 -40.03 -10.95 -2.72
C VAL A 7 -39.83 -9.75 -1.77
N CYS A 8 -38.90 -8.86 -2.10
CA CYS A 8 -38.77 -7.57 -1.41
C CYS A 8 -39.88 -6.64 -1.90
N GLU A 9 -40.92 -6.44 -1.07
CA GLU A 9 -41.92 -5.40 -1.31
C GLU A 9 -41.34 -4.02 -0.95
N LEU A 10 -41.53 -3.07 -1.87
CA LEU A 10 -41.16 -1.66 -1.67
C LEU A 10 -42.21 -1.01 -0.77
N VAL A 11 -41.86 -0.79 0.50
CA VAL A 11 -42.68 0.02 1.41
C VAL A 11 -42.36 1.50 1.18
N PRO A 12 -43.34 2.38 0.91
CA PRO A 12 -43.10 3.80 0.74
C PRO A 12 -42.70 4.44 2.08
N TRP A 13 -41.62 5.23 2.07
CA TRP A 13 -41.01 5.82 3.25
C TRP A 13 -41.82 7.03 3.75
N THR A 14 -42.52 6.89 4.86
CA THR A 14 -42.93 8.03 5.69
C THR A 14 -41.80 8.40 6.65
N VAL A 15 -41.45 9.68 6.64
CA VAL A 15 -40.39 10.30 7.45
C VAL A 15 -40.76 10.26 8.93
N VAL A 16 -39.92 9.63 9.77
CA VAL A 16 -39.92 9.82 11.23
C VAL A 16 -38.50 10.15 11.69
N SER A 17 -38.42 11.19 12.53
CA SER A 17 -37.22 11.85 13.00
C SER A 17 -36.67 11.21 14.30
N VAL A 18 -35.34 11.06 14.30
CA VAL A 18 -34.32 10.94 15.38
C VAL A 18 -34.49 9.97 16.58
N LEU A 19 -33.34 9.36 16.91
CA LEU A 19 -32.97 8.56 18.08
C LEU A 19 -33.30 7.06 18.01
N SER A 20 -32.55 6.34 17.18
CA SER A 20 -31.93 5.07 17.59
C SER A 20 -30.76 4.79 16.66
N VAL A 21 -29.70 4.18 17.18
CA VAL A 21 -28.70 3.49 16.35
C VAL A 21 -29.48 2.35 15.71
N SER A 22 -30.10 2.61 14.55
CA SER A 22 -30.69 1.56 13.75
C SER A 22 -29.52 0.73 13.27
N ASN A 23 -29.25 -0.35 14.00
CA ASN A 23 -28.72 -1.58 13.43
C ASN A 23 -29.55 -1.82 12.17
N CYS A 24 -29.07 -1.35 11.02
CA CYS A 24 -29.61 -1.73 9.74
C CYS A 24 -29.19 -3.18 9.58
N PRO A 25 -30.09 -4.18 9.73
CA PRO A 25 -29.71 -5.58 9.64
C PRO A 25 -29.40 -5.97 8.18
N SER A 26 -29.41 -4.98 7.28
CA SER A 26 -29.29 -5.10 5.85
C SER A 26 -28.94 -3.72 5.27
N CYS A 27 -27.76 -3.18 5.58
CA CYS A 27 -27.00 -2.57 4.48
C CYS A 27 -26.70 -3.75 3.56
N CYS A 28 -27.66 -4.05 2.67
CA CYS A 28 -27.57 -5.19 1.79
C CYS A 28 -26.24 -5.04 1.06
N HIS A 29 -25.33 -5.97 1.30
CA HIS A 29 -24.35 -6.35 0.30
C HIS A 29 -25.14 -6.52 -1.00
N LEU A 30 -25.07 -5.54 -1.90
CA LEU A 30 -25.64 -5.69 -3.23
C LEU A 30 -24.74 -6.73 -3.89
N PRO A 31 -25.21 -7.96 -4.14
CA PRO A 31 -24.37 -9.02 -4.69
C PRO A 31 -23.79 -8.66 -6.07
N ASP A 32 -24.32 -7.62 -6.72
CA ASP A 32 -23.83 -7.07 -7.99
C ASP A 32 -22.80 -5.94 -7.84
N CYS A 33 -22.37 -5.61 -6.61
CA CYS A 33 -21.37 -4.57 -6.33
C CYS A 33 -20.04 -5.13 -5.80
N ASP A 34 -19.89 -6.45 -5.79
CA ASP A 34 -18.60 -7.10 -5.53
C ASP A 34 -17.55 -6.58 -6.52
N CYS A 35 -16.33 -6.36 -6.02
CA CYS A 35 -15.25 -5.91 -6.89
C CYS A 35 -14.88 -7.00 -7.90
N ILE A 36 -14.60 -6.57 -9.14
CA ILE A 36 -14.21 -7.46 -10.23
C ILE A 36 -12.74 -7.23 -10.51
N TRP A 37 -11.96 -8.31 -10.52
CA TRP A 37 -10.55 -8.26 -10.90
C TRP A 37 -10.40 -7.96 -12.38
N THR A 38 -9.53 -7.01 -12.70
CA THR A 38 -9.10 -6.77 -14.08
C THR A 38 -8.25 -7.92 -14.58
N ASP A 39 -8.09 -8.01 -15.91
CA ASP A 39 -6.93 -8.68 -16.47
C ASP A 39 -5.64 -8.04 -15.94
N TRP A 40 -4.52 -8.73 -16.12
CA TRP A 40 -3.22 -8.19 -15.76
C TRP A 40 -2.87 -7.01 -16.66
N ILE A 41 -2.41 -5.94 -16.03
CA ILE A 41 -2.06 -4.66 -16.64
C ILE A 41 -0.53 -4.52 -16.52
N ASP A 42 0.08 -4.32 -17.68
CA ASP A 42 1.51 -4.12 -17.88
C ASP A 42 1.65 -2.99 -18.92
N VAL A 43 1.95 -1.78 -18.45
CA VAL A 43 2.08 -0.58 -19.29
C VAL A 43 3.44 0.11 -19.16
N SER A 44 4.28 -0.36 -18.25
CA SER A 44 5.63 0.13 -18.00
C SER A 44 6.62 -1.02 -18.12
N TYR A 45 7.87 -0.71 -18.48
CA TYR A 45 8.92 -1.72 -18.61
C TYR A 45 10.23 -1.21 -18.03
N PRO A 46 10.96 -2.02 -17.24
CA PRO A 46 12.24 -1.60 -16.67
C PRO A 46 13.31 -1.45 -17.73
N ASN A 47 13.97 -0.28 -17.74
CA ASN A 47 15.15 -0.05 -18.59
C ASN A 47 16.44 -0.30 -17.79
N ALA A 48 17.15 -1.37 -18.13
CA ALA A 48 18.42 -1.73 -17.47
C ALA A 48 19.54 -0.70 -17.63
N SER A 49 19.46 0.20 -18.62
CA SER A 49 20.44 1.27 -18.82
C SER A 49 20.12 2.55 -18.06
N ASP A 50 18.91 2.68 -17.50
CA ASP A 50 18.47 3.87 -16.78
C ASP A 50 18.29 3.56 -15.28
N ARG A 51 19.24 4.03 -14.47
CA ARG A 51 19.20 3.86 -13.01
C ARG A 51 18.11 4.70 -12.33
N ASN A 52 17.67 5.77 -12.97
CA ASN A 52 16.58 6.62 -12.50
C ASN A 52 15.22 6.13 -13.01
N GLY A 53 15.21 5.20 -13.95
CA GLY A 53 14.06 4.45 -14.38
C GLY A 53 13.67 3.36 -13.38
N GLY A 54 12.80 2.48 -13.83
CA GLY A 54 12.18 1.48 -13.01
C GLY A 54 11.00 0.88 -13.73
N ASP A 55 10.12 0.28 -12.95
CA ASP A 55 8.86 -0.24 -13.42
C ASP A 55 7.69 0.30 -12.61
N TYR A 56 6.64 0.77 -13.29
CA TYR A 56 5.66 1.70 -12.76
C TYR A 56 4.26 1.41 -13.30
N GLU A 57 3.62 0.38 -12.77
CA GLU A 57 2.18 0.11 -12.99
C GLU A 57 1.33 0.99 -12.07
N THR A 58 1.50 2.31 -12.17
CA THR A 58 0.72 3.28 -11.39
C THR A 58 -0.60 3.58 -12.08
N PHE A 59 -1.63 3.96 -11.32
CA PHE A 59 -2.91 4.36 -11.93
C PHE A 59 -2.76 5.54 -12.90
N GLU A 60 -1.82 6.45 -12.65
CA GLU A 60 -1.49 7.54 -13.58
C GLU A 60 -0.95 7.00 -14.91
N ASN A 61 0.00 6.06 -14.88
CA ASN A 61 0.56 5.46 -16.09
C ASN A 61 -0.48 4.62 -16.83
N ILE A 62 -1.34 3.90 -16.12
CA ILE A 62 -2.42 3.11 -16.71
C ILE A 62 -3.39 4.02 -17.44
N LEU A 63 -3.87 5.09 -16.80
CA LEU A 63 -4.77 6.07 -17.43
C LEU A 63 -4.12 6.78 -18.64
N LYS A 64 -2.82 7.04 -18.56
CA LYS A 64 -2.06 7.66 -19.65
C LYS A 64 -1.94 6.75 -20.88
N ASN A 65 -1.80 5.44 -20.67
CA ASN A 65 -1.69 4.46 -21.76
C ASN A 65 -3.05 3.93 -22.22
N ASN A 66 -4.06 3.98 -21.36
CA ASN A 66 -5.43 3.55 -21.65
C ASN A 66 -6.45 4.50 -20.97
N SER A 67 -6.84 5.55 -21.67
CA SER A 67 -7.77 6.57 -21.16
C SER A 67 -9.18 6.04 -20.89
N ASP A 68 -9.53 4.89 -21.46
CA ASP A 68 -10.83 4.25 -21.29
C ASP A 68 -10.85 3.31 -20.07
N TRP A 69 -9.70 3.05 -19.45
CA TRP A 69 -9.63 2.29 -18.20
C TRP A 69 -10.23 3.11 -17.05
N VAL A 70 -11.29 2.59 -16.43
CA VAL A 70 -11.98 3.26 -15.33
C VAL A 70 -12.18 2.29 -14.17
N CYS A 71 -11.54 2.60 -13.04
CA CYS A 71 -11.75 1.95 -11.75
C CYS A 71 -12.30 2.98 -10.78
N ALA A 72 -13.62 2.97 -10.55
CA ALA A 72 -14.26 3.98 -9.70
C ALA A 72 -13.77 3.93 -8.24
N LYS A 73 -13.47 2.72 -7.77
CA LYS A 73 -12.83 2.45 -6.48
C LYS A 73 -12.02 1.16 -6.58
N ALA A 74 -10.73 1.25 -6.34
CA ALA A 74 -9.88 0.08 -6.14
C ALA A 74 -10.12 -0.46 -4.73
N GLU A 75 -10.55 -1.71 -4.61
CA GLU A 75 -10.76 -2.37 -3.32
C GLU A 75 -9.56 -3.21 -2.91
N ASN A 76 -8.86 -3.76 -3.90
CA ASN A 76 -7.69 -4.60 -3.68
C ASN A 76 -6.77 -4.56 -4.90
N ILE A 77 -5.51 -4.94 -4.70
CA ILE A 77 -4.48 -5.01 -5.73
C ILE A 77 -3.71 -6.32 -5.61
N SER A 78 -3.36 -6.90 -6.74
CA SER A 78 -2.44 -8.02 -6.85
C SER A 78 -1.30 -7.60 -7.75
N CYS A 79 -0.07 -7.81 -7.31
CA CYS A 79 1.13 -7.53 -8.08
C CYS A 79 1.97 -8.78 -8.22
N ARG A 80 2.55 -9.00 -9.40
CA ARG A 80 3.48 -10.11 -9.64
C ARG A 80 4.51 -9.75 -10.69
N ALA A 81 5.65 -10.45 -10.67
CA ALA A 81 6.59 -10.38 -11.79
C ALA A 81 6.06 -11.26 -12.94
N GLU A 82 6.02 -10.73 -14.15
CA GLU A 82 5.47 -11.39 -15.35
C GLU A 82 6.13 -12.77 -15.58
N LYS A 83 7.47 -12.83 -15.43
CA LYS A 83 8.26 -14.06 -15.63
C LYS A 83 8.28 -15.00 -14.43
N PHE A 84 7.77 -14.56 -13.28
CA PHE A 84 7.77 -15.34 -12.04
C PHE A 84 6.41 -15.24 -11.33
N PRO A 85 5.31 -15.63 -11.98
CA PRO A 85 3.96 -15.37 -11.47
C PRO A 85 3.61 -16.16 -10.20
N ASN A 86 4.37 -17.23 -9.91
CA ASN A 86 4.18 -18.08 -8.74
C ASN A 86 5.18 -17.77 -7.61
N THR A 87 6.07 -16.79 -7.80
CA THR A 87 7.06 -16.39 -6.81
C THR A 87 6.60 -15.10 -6.15
N SER A 88 6.62 -15.04 -4.82
CA SER A 88 6.26 -13.81 -4.13
C SER A 88 7.30 -12.72 -4.40
N ILE A 89 6.86 -11.46 -4.39
CA ILE A 89 7.76 -10.30 -4.55
C ILE A 89 8.89 -10.33 -3.50
N ALA A 90 8.59 -10.74 -2.28
CA ALA A 90 9.58 -10.85 -1.21
C ALA A 90 10.67 -11.88 -1.54
N ASP A 91 10.30 -13.04 -2.10
CA ASP A 91 11.25 -14.09 -2.48
C ASP A 91 12.09 -13.72 -3.72
N LEU A 92 11.61 -12.80 -4.57
CA LEU A 92 12.40 -12.24 -5.67
C LEU A 92 13.57 -11.38 -5.17
N GLY A 93 13.51 -10.89 -3.93
CA GLY A 93 14.55 -10.05 -3.32
C GLY A 93 14.57 -8.61 -3.85
N GLN A 94 13.51 -8.16 -4.52
CA GLN A 94 13.39 -6.80 -5.03
C GLN A 94 12.62 -5.90 -4.07
N LYS A 95 12.97 -4.62 -4.05
CA LYS A 95 12.20 -3.60 -3.34
C LYS A 95 11.12 -3.07 -4.27
N VAL A 96 9.89 -3.48 -4.00
CA VAL A 96 8.72 -3.11 -4.78
C VAL A 96 7.64 -2.65 -3.83
N GLU A 97 7.04 -1.51 -4.13
CA GLU A 97 5.82 -1.05 -3.48
C GLU A 97 4.63 -1.53 -4.32
N CYS A 98 3.69 -2.21 -3.67
CA CYS A 98 2.44 -2.65 -4.27
C CYS A 98 1.32 -2.16 -3.35
N ASP A 99 0.69 -1.04 -3.71
CA ASP A 99 -0.30 -0.35 -2.88
C ASP A 99 -1.59 -0.10 -3.66
N VAL A 100 -2.73 -0.33 -3.01
CA VAL A 100 -4.05 -0.23 -3.67
C VAL A 100 -4.43 1.20 -4.06
N ASN A 101 -3.77 2.23 -3.51
CA ASN A 101 -4.06 3.63 -3.80
C ASN A 101 -3.15 4.20 -4.89
N VAL A 102 -1.99 3.58 -5.11
CA VAL A 102 -0.95 4.09 -6.01
C VAL A 102 -0.73 3.18 -7.23
N GLY A 103 -0.86 1.87 -7.04
CA GLY A 103 -0.45 0.84 -8.00
C GLY A 103 0.85 0.17 -7.59
N LEU A 104 1.70 -0.16 -8.56
CA LEU A 104 3.03 -0.71 -8.32
C LEU A 104 4.13 0.30 -8.67
N ILE A 105 5.14 0.39 -7.79
CA ILE A 105 6.35 1.17 -8.00
C ILE A 105 7.56 0.29 -7.69
N CYS A 106 8.44 0.15 -8.68
CA CYS A 106 9.77 -0.38 -8.51
C CYS A 106 10.78 0.63 -9.09
N ASN A 107 11.74 1.09 -8.29
CA ASN A 107 12.82 1.95 -8.80
C ASN A 107 14.11 1.16 -8.99
N ASN A 108 14.79 1.33 -10.13
CA ASN A 108 16.06 0.67 -10.39
C ASN A 108 17.14 1.05 -9.37
N LYS A 109 17.21 2.32 -8.98
CA LYS A 109 18.16 2.84 -7.98
C LYS A 109 18.11 2.15 -6.61
N ASP A 110 16.96 1.55 -6.26
CA ASP A 110 16.73 0.95 -4.94
C ASP A 110 17.06 -0.55 -4.93
N GLN A 111 17.23 -1.14 -6.11
CA GLN A 111 17.57 -2.55 -6.29
C GLN A 111 19.05 -2.81 -6.01
N GLN A 112 19.32 -3.98 -5.45
CA GLN A 112 20.66 -4.46 -5.17
C GLN A 112 20.90 -5.74 -5.97
N ILE A 113 22.15 -6.05 -6.25
CA ILE A 113 22.52 -7.37 -6.77
C ILE A 113 22.23 -8.39 -5.67
N GLY A 114 21.33 -9.34 -5.93
CA GLY A 114 20.91 -10.34 -4.96
C GLY A 114 19.56 -10.97 -5.33
N GLY A 115 19.24 -12.11 -4.73
CA GLY A 115 18.02 -12.88 -5.05
C GLY A 115 18.15 -13.70 -6.33
N ILE A 116 17.04 -13.91 -7.05
CA ILE A 116 16.99 -14.70 -8.29
C ILE A 116 17.65 -13.93 -9.47
N ILE A 117 17.76 -12.60 -9.36
CA ILE A 117 18.17 -11.72 -10.47
C ILE A 117 19.58 -11.15 -10.22
N PRO A 118 20.54 -11.37 -11.15
CA PRO A 118 21.94 -10.96 -10.97
C PRO A 118 22.22 -9.48 -11.29
N MET A 119 21.20 -8.63 -11.42
CA MET A 119 21.34 -7.23 -11.83
C MET A 119 20.53 -6.29 -10.93
N PRO A 120 21.02 -5.07 -10.63
CA PRO A 120 20.31 -4.08 -9.82
C PRO A 120 19.29 -3.31 -10.67
N VAL A 121 18.37 -4.03 -11.29
CA VAL A 121 17.26 -3.49 -12.11
C VAL A 121 15.97 -4.15 -11.65
N CYS A 122 14.85 -3.41 -11.72
CA CYS A 122 13.53 -3.97 -11.55
C CYS A 122 13.26 -5.11 -12.54
N LEU A 123 12.53 -6.12 -12.09
CA LEU A 123 11.86 -7.06 -12.98
C LEU A 123 10.70 -6.36 -13.69
N ASN A 124 10.19 -7.01 -14.75
CA ASN A 124 8.93 -6.61 -15.36
C ASN A 124 7.79 -7.11 -14.48
N TYR A 125 6.99 -6.19 -13.96
CA TYR A 125 5.84 -6.46 -13.12
C TYR A 125 4.55 -6.15 -13.86
N GLU A 126 3.48 -6.79 -13.41
CA GLU A 126 2.13 -6.52 -13.86
C GLU A 126 1.21 -6.49 -12.64
N ILE A 127 0.11 -5.76 -12.74
CA ILE A 127 -0.89 -5.67 -11.67
C ILE A 127 -2.28 -6.09 -12.14
N SER A 128 -3.05 -6.67 -11.23
CA SER A 128 -4.49 -6.86 -11.37
C SER A 128 -5.16 -6.10 -10.24
N ILE A 129 -6.28 -5.43 -10.53
CA ILE A 129 -6.95 -4.54 -9.57
C ILE A 129 -8.39 -5.02 -9.40
N CYS A 130 -8.84 -5.17 -8.15
CA CYS A 130 -10.23 -5.46 -7.86
C CYS A 130 -11.01 -4.16 -7.81
N CYS A 131 -11.78 -3.87 -8.85
CA CYS A 131 -12.49 -2.61 -8.99
C CYS A 131 -13.98 -2.76 -8.71
N THR A 132 -14.53 -1.87 -7.88
CA THR A 132 -15.98 -1.76 -7.73
C THR A 132 -16.59 -1.35 -9.08
N PRO A 133 -17.68 -1.99 -9.53
CA PRO A 133 -18.38 -1.60 -10.75
C PRO A 133 -18.76 -0.12 -10.72
N ASN A 134 -18.53 0.58 -11.84
CA ASN A 134 -18.89 2.00 -11.98
C ASN A 134 -20.40 2.17 -12.21
N ARG A 135 -21.20 1.82 -11.20
CA ARG A 135 -22.65 1.95 -11.18
C ARG A 135 -23.09 2.78 -9.98
N PRO A 136 -24.09 3.66 -10.12
CA PRO A 136 -24.54 4.54 -9.03
C PRO A 136 -24.92 3.78 -7.75
N GLU A 137 -25.49 2.58 -7.88
CA GLU A 137 -25.87 1.72 -6.76
C GLU A 137 -24.69 1.12 -5.98
N CYS A 138 -23.49 1.09 -6.57
CA CYS A 138 -22.29 0.51 -5.98
C CYS A 138 -21.35 1.55 -5.39
N LEU A 139 -21.58 2.83 -5.66
CA LEU A 139 -20.76 3.93 -5.17
C LEU A 139 -21.37 4.55 -3.91
N PRO A 140 -20.59 4.79 -2.85
CA PRO A 140 -21.11 5.43 -1.65
C PRO A 140 -21.62 6.84 -1.97
N THR A 141 -22.85 7.14 -1.56
CA THR A 141 -23.42 8.48 -1.67
C THR A 141 -22.62 9.45 -0.79
N PRO A 142 -22.20 10.64 -1.28
CA PRO A 142 -21.51 11.60 -0.43
C PRO A 142 -22.42 12.04 0.71
N SER A 143 -22.08 11.66 1.94
CA SER A 143 -22.81 12.08 3.13
C SER A 143 -22.44 13.53 3.44
N THR A 144 -23.38 14.45 3.19
CA THR A 144 -23.28 15.85 3.63
C THR A 144 -23.31 15.88 5.15
N THR A 145 -22.13 15.85 5.78
CA THR A 145 -22.01 16.09 7.22
C THR A 145 -22.26 17.57 7.48
N SER A 146 -23.46 17.91 7.93
CA SER A 146 -23.75 19.23 8.50
C SER A 146 -23.07 19.31 9.86
N THR A 147 -21.96 20.05 9.93
CA THR A 147 -21.24 20.36 11.16
C THR A 147 -22.15 21.19 12.09
N SER A 148 -22.81 20.56 13.05
CA SER A 148 -23.48 21.27 14.13
C SER A 148 -22.42 21.77 15.12
N THR A 149 -22.11 23.05 15.03
CA THR A 149 -21.26 23.80 15.97
C THR A 149 -21.83 23.68 17.39
N SER A 150 -21.24 22.85 18.24
CA SER A 150 -21.54 22.82 19.67
C SER A 150 -20.71 23.88 20.39
N THR A 151 -21.40 24.89 20.90
CA THR A 151 -20.92 25.95 21.79
C THR A 151 -20.23 25.35 23.04
N PRO A 152 -19.05 25.81 23.46
CA PRO A 152 -18.41 25.33 24.68
C PRO A 152 -19.14 25.90 25.90
N SER A 153 -19.71 25.03 26.73
CA SER A 153 -20.30 25.39 28.02
C SER A 153 -19.20 25.49 29.07
N SER A 154 -19.00 26.70 29.60
CA SER A 154 -18.03 27.03 30.63
C SER A 154 -18.34 26.30 31.93
N THR A 155 -17.56 25.27 32.26
CA THR A 155 -17.59 24.68 33.60
C THR A 155 -16.44 25.25 34.41
N THR A 156 -16.77 26.17 35.30
CA THR A 156 -15.88 26.65 36.36
C THR A 156 -15.68 25.50 37.35
N SER A 157 -14.44 25.08 37.59
CA SER A 157 -14.11 24.18 38.68
C SER A 157 -12.79 24.61 39.31
N SER A 158 -12.85 24.65 40.63
CA SER A 158 -11.99 25.34 41.59
C SER A 158 -10.55 24.85 41.63
N VAL A 159 -9.66 25.82 41.84
CA VAL A 159 -8.25 25.66 42.22
C VAL A 159 -8.16 24.90 43.55
N SER A 160 -7.43 23.80 43.56
CA SER A 160 -6.77 23.28 44.77
C SER A 160 -5.30 23.11 44.47
N SER A 161 -4.51 23.98 45.10
CA SER A 161 -3.06 23.97 45.12
C SER A 161 -2.55 22.79 45.94
N THR A 162 -1.78 21.90 45.33
CA THR A 162 -0.90 20.99 46.06
C THR A 162 0.50 21.14 45.50
N THR A 163 1.33 21.81 46.29
CA THR A 163 2.77 21.94 46.12
C THR A 163 3.45 20.57 46.22
N VAL A 164 4.17 20.15 45.18
CA VAL A 164 5.19 19.11 45.28
C VAL A 164 6.46 19.62 44.60
N SER A 165 7.50 19.72 45.43
CA SER A 165 8.83 20.23 45.13
C SER A 165 9.68 19.26 44.30
N THR A 166 10.43 19.84 43.35
CA THR A 166 11.80 19.51 42.89
C THR A 166 12.32 18.07 43.01
N THR A 167 12.75 17.51 41.87
CA THR A 167 14.18 17.39 41.52
C THR A 167 14.36 16.89 40.08
N ALA A 168 15.13 17.64 39.29
CA ALA A 168 15.62 17.24 37.98
C ALA A 168 16.98 16.55 38.13
N PRO A 169 17.29 15.49 37.37
CA PRO A 169 18.67 15.11 37.13
C PRO A 169 19.19 15.70 35.81
N THR A 170 20.24 16.48 35.95
CA THR A 170 21.17 16.98 34.92
C THR A 170 21.71 15.87 34.01
N PRO A 171 22.00 16.16 32.72
CA PRO A 171 22.71 15.24 31.83
C PRO A 171 24.21 15.22 32.18
N THR A 172 24.73 14.04 32.53
CA THR A 172 26.19 13.82 32.64
C THR A 172 26.76 13.58 31.26
N ALA A 173 27.56 14.54 30.80
CA ALA A 173 28.59 14.33 29.78
C ALA A 173 29.79 13.62 30.43
N GLY A 174 30.40 12.66 29.72
CA GLY A 174 31.68 12.11 30.17
C GLY A 174 32.15 10.86 29.43
N GLU A 175 33.11 11.09 28.53
CA GLU A 175 34.31 10.27 28.31
C GLU A 175 34.28 9.06 27.34
N THR A 176 34.73 9.34 26.12
CA THR A 176 35.67 8.49 25.34
C THR A 176 37.10 8.89 25.81
N PRO A 177 38.08 7.99 25.98
CA PRO A 177 38.88 7.52 24.85
C PRO A 177 39.45 6.08 24.91
N SER A 178 39.68 5.54 23.70
CA SER A 178 40.76 4.63 23.26
C SER A 178 41.06 3.30 23.96
N SER A 179 41.02 2.22 23.15
CA SER A 179 42.11 1.22 23.07
C SER A 179 42.01 0.47 21.72
N THR A 180 42.87 0.76 20.73
CA THR A 180 43.99 -0.10 20.26
C THR A 180 43.71 -1.62 20.36
N THR A 181 43.71 -2.39 19.26
CA THR A 181 44.92 -2.93 18.59
C THR A 181 44.54 -3.68 17.29
N PRO A 182 45.44 -3.79 16.27
CA PRO A 182 45.15 -4.30 14.92
C PRO A 182 45.66 -5.73 14.67
N THR A 183 45.02 -6.51 13.80
CA THR A 183 45.56 -7.68 13.04
C THR A 183 44.39 -8.35 12.29
N THR A 184 44.43 -8.87 11.05
CA THR A 184 45.49 -9.44 10.22
C THR A 184 45.05 -9.36 8.75
N ILE A 185 45.93 -8.86 7.87
CA ILE A 185 45.84 -9.05 6.42
C ILE A 185 46.20 -10.50 6.12
N THR A 186 45.27 -11.24 5.49
CA THR A 186 45.58 -12.51 4.82
C THR A 186 45.54 -12.28 3.32
N THR A 187 46.68 -11.87 2.77
CA THR A 187 46.98 -11.99 1.34
C THR A 187 47.15 -13.46 0.99
N THR A 188 46.20 -14.02 0.25
CA THR A 188 46.38 -15.32 -0.39
C THR A 188 46.69 -15.07 -1.86
N THR A 189 47.97 -15.16 -2.18
CA THR A 189 48.52 -15.10 -3.54
C THR A 189 48.42 -16.51 -4.14
N MET A 190 47.73 -16.67 -5.28
CA MET A 190 47.80 -17.86 -6.14
C MET A 190 48.00 -17.43 -7.60
N PRO A 191 48.56 -18.30 -8.46
CA PRO A 191 49.54 -17.94 -9.47
C PRO A 191 48.90 -17.65 -10.83
N PRO A 192 49.66 -17.11 -11.80
CA PRO A 192 49.15 -16.86 -13.15
C PRO A 192 48.83 -18.17 -13.87
N SER A 193 47.61 -18.27 -14.40
CA SER A 193 47.27 -19.28 -15.39
C SER A 193 47.84 -18.85 -16.75
N THR A 194 48.65 -19.73 -17.32
CA THR A 194 49.27 -19.61 -18.63
C THR A 194 48.32 -20.07 -19.73
N THR A 195 48.48 -19.39 -20.87
CA THR A 195 47.91 -19.49 -22.21
C THR A 195 47.70 -20.90 -22.77
N THR A 196 46.65 -21.09 -23.58
CA THR A 196 46.73 -21.79 -24.89
C THR A 196 45.65 -21.25 -25.84
N SER A 197 46.11 -20.61 -26.91
CA SER A 197 45.30 -20.25 -28.08
C SER A 197 45.04 -21.49 -28.95
N SER A 198 43.87 -21.51 -29.58
CA SER A 198 43.60 -22.22 -30.83
C SER A 198 43.01 -21.20 -31.80
#